data_AF-A0A958FRI6-F1
#
_entry.id   AF-A0A958FRI6-F1
#
_cell.length_a   1.000
_cell.length_b   1.000
_cell.length_c   1.000
_cell.angle_alpha   90.00
_cell.angle_beta   90.00
_cell.angle_gamma   90.00
#
_symmetry.space_group_name_H-M   'P 1'
#
loop_
_entity.id
_entity.type
_entity.pdbx_description
1 polymer ?
#
loop_
_entity_poly.entity_id
_entity_poly.type
_entity_poly.pdbx_seq_one_letter_code
_entity_poly.pdbx_strand_id
1 'polypeptide(L)'
;SAENAAHTETIAQNVSQHASVGGEAVMQTVSAMREIVSKISIIGEIARQTNLLALNAAIEAARAGESGRGFAVVAAEVRKLAERSQAAAGEINEVSANNIVIAEKAGETLQFILPEIEKTAELVRQISIASSEQSSGIEQINKAIQQFDQAIQQNAASAEELSASATELQATATEVKTAIDFFSLNQSDISQSQLGLPKRRTALPQPAAKTLV
;
A
#
# COMPACT_ATOMS: atom_id res chain seq x y z
N SER A 1 -5.81 -2.62 7.63
CA SER A 1 -5.33 -2.21 6.29
C SER A 1 -5.03 -3.39 5.39
N ALA A 2 -4.28 -4.41 5.84
CA ALA A 2 -4.00 -5.61 5.04
C ALA A 2 -5.27 -6.35 4.58
N GLU A 3 -6.28 -6.48 5.46
CA GLU A 3 -7.56 -7.12 5.10
C GLU A 3 -8.33 -6.37 4.00
N ASN A 4 -8.39 -5.03 4.08
CA ASN A 4 -9.00 -4.21 3.03
C ASN A 4 -8.23 -4.30 1.69
N ALA A 5 -6.90 -4.43 1.75
CA ALA A 5 -6.08 -4.63 0.57
C ALA A 5 -6.35 -6.01 -0.06
N ALA A 6 -6.38 -7.08 0.72
CA ALA A 6 -6.72 -8.43 0.22
C ALA A 6 -8.14 -8.48 -0.40
N HIS A 7 -9.11 -7.80 0.22
CA HIS A 7 -10.45 -7.67 -0.35
C HIS A 7 -10.45 -6.90 -1.68
N THR A 8 -9.68 -5.83 -1.77
CA THR A 8 -9.55 -5.01 -3.00
C THR A 8 -8.84 -5.79 -4.12
N GLU A 9 -7.83 -6.60 -3.80
CA GLU A 9 -7.16 -7.51 -4.74
C GLU A 9 -8.16 -8.51 -5.33
N THR A 10 -8.98 -9.13 -4.48
CA THR A 10 -10.02 -10.08 -4.90
C THR A 10 -11.03 -9.41 -5.84
N ILE A 11 -11.46 -8.18 -5.52
CA ILE A 11 -12.34 -7.41 -6.40
C ILE A 11 -11.67 -7.16 -7.75
N ALA A 12 -10.41 -6.71 -7.77
CA ALA A 12 -9.69 -6.42 -9.01
C ALA A 12 -9.54 -7.67 -9.90
N GLN A 13 -9.25 -8.83 -9.31
CA GLN A 13 -9.21 -10.11 -10.03
C GLN A 13 -10.57 -10.47 -10.64
N ASN A 14 -11.65 -10.35 -9.87
CA ASN A 14 -13.01 -10.61 -10.36
C ASN A 14 -13.41 -9.66 -11.49
N VAL A 15 -13.07 -8.37 -11.37
CA VAL A 15 -13.33 -7.38 -12.41
C VAL A 15 -12.54 -7.71 -13.68
N SER A 16 -11.26 -8.09 -13.57
CA SER A 16 -10.46 -8.52 -14.73
C SER A 16 -11.10 -9.72 -15.44
N GLN A 17 -11.52 -10.73 -14.67
CA GLN A 17 -12.20 -11.90 -15.22
C GLN A 17 -13.51 -11.53 -15.93
N HIS A 18 -14.35 -10.69 -15.32
CA HIS A 18 -15.59 -10.23 -15.93
C HIS A 18 -15.35 -9.38 -17.19
N ALA A 19 -14.33 -8.52 -17.18
CA ALA A 19 -13.94 -7.72 -18.32
C ALA A 19 -13.42 -8.59 -19.48
N SER A 20 -12.68 -9.66 -19.17
CA SER A 20 -12.23 -10.65 -20.16
C SER A 20 -13.41 -11.34 -20.84
N VAL A 21 -14.35 -11.88 -20.07
CA VAL A 21 -15.60 -12.48 -20.59
C VAL A 21 -16.41 -11.47 -21.39
N GLY A 22 -16.49 -10.22 -20.93
CA GLY A 22 -17.12 -9.12 -21.68
C GLY A 22 -16.44 -8.85 -23.02
N GLY A 23 -15.10 -8.90 -23.07
CA GLY A 23 -14.31 -8.76 -24.29
C GLY A 23 -14.59 -9.88 -25.30
N GLU A 24 -14.67 -11.12 -24.83
CA GLU A 24 -15.06 -12.26 -25.67
C GLU A 24 -16.47 -12.09 -26.25
N ALA A 25 -17.44 -11.67 -25.44
CA ALA A 25 -18.81 -11.41 -25.88
C ALA A 25 -18.89 -10.30 -26.95
N VAL A 26 -18.08 -9.26 -26.80
CA VAL A 26 -17.95 -8.18 -27.81
C VAL A 26 -17.39 -8.74 -29.12
N MET A 27 -16.34 -9.58 -29.08
CA MET A 27 -15.81 -10.22 -30.29
C MET A 27 -16.82 -11.14 -30.98
N GLN A 28 -17.60 -11.89 -30.21
CA GLN A 28 -18.70 -12.71 -30.74
C GLN A 28 -19.77 -11.83 -31.42
N THR A 29 -20.08 -10.68 -30.83
CA THR A 29 -21.04 -9.71 -31.39
C THR A 29 -20.54 -9.14 -32.72
N VAL A 30 -19.25 -8.82 -32.83
CA VAL A 30 -18.64 -8.37 -34.10
C VAL A 30 -18.76 -9.45 -35.17
N SER A 31 -18.48 -10.71 -34.83
CA SER A 31 -18.61 -11.84 -35.76
C SER A 31 -20.06 -11.99 -36.26
N ALA A 32 -21.02 -11.97 -35.34
CA ALA A 32 -22.45 -12.05 -35.67
C ALA A 32 -22.90 -10.88 -36.56
N MET A 33 -22.45 -9.66 -36.28
CA MET A 33 -22.76 -8.49 -37.11
C MET A 33 -22.19 -8.60 -38.52
N ARG A 34 -20.97 -9.14 -38.68
CA ARG A 34 -20.39 -9.42 -40.01
C ARG A 34 -21.21 -10.45 -40.78
N GLU A 35 -21.75 -11.47 -40.09
CA GLU A 35 -22.65 -12.43 -40.71
C GLU A 35 -23.97 -11.77 -41.14
N ILE A 36 -24.52 -10.88 -40.32
CA ILE A 36 -25.72 -10.10 -40.67
C ILE A 36 -25.48 -9.29 -41.94
N VAL A 37 -24.38 -8.52 -42.02
CA VAL A 37 -24.04 -7.73 -43.22
C VAL A 37 -23.98 -8.63 -44.47
N SER A 38 -23.35 -9.80 -44.35
CA SER A 38 -23.27 -10.77 -45.45
C SER A 38 -24.66 -11.26 -45.90
N LYS A 39 -25.52 -11.67 -44.96
CA LYS A 39 -26.88 -12.14 -45.29
C LYS A 39 -27.76 -11.02 -45.86
N ILE A 40 -27.65 -9.80 -45.32
CA ILE A 40 -28.43 -8.65 -45.81
C ILE A 40 -27.98 -8.24 -47.21
N SER A 41 -26.68 -8.35 -47.54
CA SER A 41 -26.19 -8.15 -48.91
C SER A 41 -26.86 -9.11 -49.91
N ILE A 42 -27.03 -10.39 -49.54
CA ILE A 42 -27.75 -11.37 -50.36
C ILE A 42 -29.22 -10.97 -50.53
N ILE A 43 -29.88 -10.53 -49.45
CA ILE A 43 -31.28 -10.06 -49.51
C ILE A 43 -31.40 -8.84 -50.44
N GLY A 44 -30.45 -7.90 -50.39
CA GLY A 44 -30.40 -6.76 -51.31
C GLY A 44 -30.25 -7.19 -52.77
N GLU A 45 -29.44 -8.22 -53.04
CA GLU A 45 -29.32 -8.79 -54.38
C GLU A 45 -30.61 -9.46 -54.85
N ILE A 46 -31.27 -10.24 -53.99
CA ILE A 46 -32.57 -10.87 -54.28
C ILE A 46 -33.60 -9.78 -54.60
N ALA A 47 -33.69 -8.72 -53.80
CA ALA A 47 -34.60 -7.61 -54.04
C ALA A 47 -34.32 -6.95 -55.42
N ARG A 48 -33.06 -6.76 -55.78
CA ARG A 48 -32.68 -6.24 -57.11
C ARG A 48 -33.10 -7.18 -58.24
N GLN A 49 -32.92 -8.49 -58.08
CA GLN A 49 -33.36 -9.50 -59.07
C GLN A 49 -34.89 -9.52 -59.20
N THR A 50 -35.63 -9.46 -58.10
CA THR A 50 -37.10 -9.36 -58.09
C THR A 50 -37.57 -8.09 -58.78
N ASN A 51 -36.89 -6.96 -58.57
CA ASN A 51 -37.18 -5.70 -59.25
C ASN A 51 -37.03 -5.83 -60.78
N LEU A 52 -35.97 -6.48 -61.25
CA LEU A 52 -35.76 -6.75 -62.69
C LEU A 52 -36.81 -7.71 -63.26
N LEU A 53 -37.20 -8.75 -62.52
CA LEU A 53 -38.26 -9.67 -62.93
C LEU A 53 -39.62 -8.97 -63.02
N ALA A 54 -39.93 -8.10 -62.06
CA ALA A 54 -41.16 -7.30 -62.05
C ALA A 54 -41.19 -6.31 -63.23
N LEU A 55 -40.05 -5.71 -63.57
CA LEU A 55 -39.92 -4.87 -64.75
C LEU A 55 -40.21 -5.65 -66.04
N ASN A 56 -39.63 -6.84 -66.19
CA ASN A 56 -39.88 -7.70 -67.35
C ASN A 56 -41.36 -8.12 -67.43
N ALA A 57 -41.99 -8.45 -66.30
CA ALA A 57 -43.40 -8.77 -66.23
C ALA A 57 -44.30 -7.58 -66.63
N ALA A 58 -43.93 -6.35 -66.22
CA ALA A 58 -44.64 -5.14 -66.62
C ALA A 58 -44.54 -4.88 -68.14
N ILE A 59 -43.37 -5.14 -68.75
CA ILE A 59 -43.17 -5.02 -70.20
C ILE A 59 -44.03 -6.04 -70.95
N GLU A 60 -44.04 -7.30 -70.51
CA GLU A 60 -44.83 -8.34 -71.17
C GLU A 60 -46.34 -8.12 -70.99
N ALA A 61 -46.77 -7.62 -69.83
CA ALA A 61 -48.15 -7.21 -69.58
C ALA A 61 -48.59 -6.07 -70.51
N ALA A 62 -47.71 -5.08 -70.76
CA ALA A 62 -47.99 -4.02 -71.73
C ALA A 62 -48.10 -4.57 -73.16
N ARG A 63 -47.28 -5.58 -73.51
CA ARG A 63 -47.30 -6.25 -74.81
C ARG A 63 -48.58 -7.06 -75.05
N ALA A 64 -49.15 -7.64 -74.00
CA ALA A 64 -50.41 -8.39 -74.06
C ALA A 64 -51.68 -7.51 -74.16
N GLY A 65 -51.55 -6.17 -74.09
CA GLY A 65 -52.67 -5.24 -74.25
C GLY A 65 -53.76 -5.38 -73.18
N GLU A 66 -55.03 -5.45 -73.59
CA GLU A 66 -56.19 -5.57 -72.70
C GLU A 66 -56.11 -6.80 -71.78
N SER A 67 -55.61 -7.94 -72.28
CA SER A 67 -55.47 -9.18 -71.51
C SER A 67 -54.38 -9.11 -70.43
N GLY A 68 -53.46 -8.15 -70.52
CA GLY A 68 -52.35 -7.97 -69.58
C GLY A 68 -52.63 -7.00 -68.43
N ARG A 69 -53.78 -6.32 -68.41
CA ARG A 69 -54.07 -5.24 -67.43
C ARG A 69 -53.94 -5.70 -65.97
N GLY A 70 -54.45 -6.89 -65.62
CA GLY A 70 -54.34 -7.42 -64.26
C GLY A 70 -52.88 -7.73 -63.87
N PHE A 71 -52.10 -8.29 -64.80
CA PHE A 71 -50.69 -8.59 -64.59
C PHE A 71 -49.83 -7.33 -64.44
N ALA A 72 -50.16 -6.24 -65.14
CA ALA A 72 -49.46 -4.97 -65.02
C ALA A 72 -49.56 -4.38 -63.60
N VAL A 73 -50.72 -4.47 -62.95
CA VAL A 73 -50.92 -4.00 -61.57
C VAL A 73 -50.10 -4.84 -60.58
N VAL A 74 -50.13 -6.16 -60.73
CA VAL A 74 -49.33 -7.07 -59.87
C VAL A 74 -47.84 -6.80 -60.05
N ALA A 75 -47.36 -6.63 -61.29
CA ALA A 75 -45.97 -6.32 -61.58
C ALA A 75 -45.52 -4.99 -60.93
N ALA A 76 -46.37 -3.96 -60.96
CA ALA A 76 -46.08 -2.69 -60.30
C ALA A 76 -45.98 -2.82 -58.77
N GLU A 77 -46.86 -3.61 -58.14
CA GLU A 77 -46.82 -3.83 -56.69
C GLU A 77 -45.60 -4.67 -56.27
N VAL A 78 -45.26 -5.71 -57.03
CA VAL A 78 -44.03 -6.50 -56.80
C VAL A 78 -42.79 -5.63 -56.94
N ARG A 79 -42.75 -4.75 -57.95
CA ARG A 79 -41.65 -3.81 -58.14
C ARG A 79 -41.50 -2.86 -56.95
N LYS A 80 -42.60 -2.27 -56.50
CA LYS A 80 -42.62 -1.37 -55.34
C LYS A 80 -42.17 -2.09 -54.06
N LEU A 81 -42.58 -3.35 -53.87
CA LEU A 81 -42.14 -4.16 -52.74
C LEU A 81 -40.62 -4.44 -52.81
N ALA A 82 -40.10 -4.76 -53.99
CA ALA A 82 -38.68 -5.00 -54.21
C ALA A 82 -37.83 -3.74 -53.94
N GLU A 83 -38.25 -2.57 -54.42
CA GLU A 83 -37.59 -1.28 -54.13
C GLU A 83 -37.58 -0.98 -52.61
N ARG A 84 -38.70 -1.24 -51.91
CA ARG A 84 -38.77 -1.10 -50.44
C ARG A 84 -37.86 -2.08 -49.70
N SER A 85 -37.80 -3.34 -50.12
CA SER A 85 -36.90 -4.34 -49.55
C SER A 85 -35.43 -3.97 -49.74
N GLN A 86 -35.08 -3.41 -50.90
CA GLN A 86 -33.72 -2.95 -51.16
C GLN A 86 -33.32 -1.77 -50.26
N ALA A 87 -34.21 -0.79 -50.07
CA ALA A 87 -33.97 0.33 -49.16
C ALA A 87 -33.76 -0.14 -47.71
N ALA A 88 -34.63 -1.02 -47.22
CA ALA A 88 -34.51 -1.59 -45.87
C ALA A 88 -33.22 -2.41 -45.69
N ALA A 89 -32.80 -3.18 -46.70
CA ALA A 89 -31.52 -3.88 -46.67
C ALA A 89 -30.34 -2.91 -46.60
N GLY A 90 -30.41 -1.76 -47.29
CA GLY A 90 -29.43 -0.69 -47.20
C GLY A 90 -29.31 -0.10 -45.78
N GLU A 91 -30.45 0.24 -45.16
CA GLU A 91 -30.49 0.79 -43.80
C GLU A 91 -29.93 -0.20 -42.76
N ILE A 92 -30.26 -1.49 -42.87
CA ILE A 92 -29.72 -2.51 -41.97
C ILE A 92 -28.20 -2.63 -42.13
N ASN A 93 -27.69 -2.62 -43.37
CA ASN A 93 -26.25 -2.68 -43.62
C ASN A 93 -25.51 -1.49 -42.99
N GLU A 94 -26.06 -0.28 -43.10
CA GLU A 94 -25.48 0.92 -42.49
C GLU A 94 -25.42 0.81 -40.96
N VAL A 95 -26.54 0.41 -40.32
CA VAL A 95 -26.60 0.23 -38.86
C VAL A 95 -25.65 -0.88 -38.41
N SER A 96 -25.63 -2.02 -39.10
CA SER A 96 -24.73 -3.13 -38.76
C SER A 96 -23.26 -2.76 -38.93
N ALA A 97 -22.89 -1.99 -39.97
CA ALA A 97 -21.53 -1.50 -40.16
C ALA A 97 -21.11 -0.56 -39.03
N ASN A 98 -21.98 0.37 -38.63
CA ASN A 98 -21.72 1.26 -37.49
C ASN A 98 -21.57 0.47 -36.17
N ASN A 99 -22.38 -0.56 -35.96
CA ASN A 99 -22.29 -1.41 -34.77
C ASN A 99 -20.96 -2.19 -34.71
N ILE A 100 -20.43 -2.64 -35.85
CA ILE A 100 -19.11 -3.28 -35.91
C ILE A 100 -18.04 -2.32 -35.40
N VAL A 101 -18.02 -1.07 -35.87
CA VAL A 101 -17.02 -0.06 -35.44
C VAL A 101 -17.12 0.23 -33.94
N ILE A 102 -18.34 0.35 -33.41
CA ILE A 102 -18.56 0.60 -31.98
C ILE A 102 -18.07 -0.59 -31.14
N ALA A 103 -18.41 -1.81 -31.56
CA ALA A 103 -18.01 -3.03 -30.86
C ALA A 103 -16.49 -3.26 -30.91
N GLU A 104 -15.84 -3.02 -32.06
CA GLU A 104 -14.38 -3.10 -32.19
C GLU A 104 -13.70 -2.10 -31.24
N LYS A 105 -14.18 -0.85 -31.18
CA LYS A 105 -13.65 0.15 -30.25
C LYS A 105 -13.84 -0.23 -28.77
N ALA A 106 -14.99 -0.84 -28.43
CA ALA A 106 -15.21 -1.36 -27.10
C ALA A 106 -14.23 -2.51 -26.77
N GLY A 107 -14.00 -3.41 -27.72
CA GLY A 107 -13.02 -4.49 -27.60
C GLY A 107 -11.59 -3.98 -27.41
N GLU A 108 -11.16 -2.99 -28.19
CA GLU A 108 -9.86 -2.33 -28.03
C GLU A 108 -9.72 -1.70 -26.64
N THR A 109 -10.75 -1.00 -26.18
CA THR A 109 -10.74 -0.36 -24.85
C THR A 109 -10.58 -1.39 -23.73
N LEU A 110 -11.27 -2.54 -23.83
CA LEU A 110 -11.10 -3.64 -22.89
C LEU A 110 -9.68 -4.21 -22.92
N GLN A 111 -9.09 -4.33 -24.11
CA GLN A 111 -7.71 -4.82 -24.28
C GLN A 111 -6.66 -3.89 -23.63
N PHE A 112 -6.94 -2.58 -23.54
CA PHE A 112 -6.10 -1.63 -22.79
C PHE A 112 -6.37 -1.65 -21.28
N ILE A 113 -7.62 -1.84 -20.85
CA ILE A 113 -8.00 -1.77 -19.43
C ILE A 113 -7.59 -3.03 -18.66
N LEU A 114 -7.69 -4.22 -19.27
CA LEU A 114 -7.37 -5.48 -18.58
C LEU A 114 -5.97 -5.47 -17.93
N PRO A 115 -4.88 -5.13 -18.67
CA PRO A 115 -3.54 -5.06 -18.08
C PRO A 115 -3.41 -4.06 -16.93
N GLU A 116 -4.11 -2.93 -17.01
CA GLU A 116 -4.11 -1.90 -15.95
C GLU A 116 -4.83 -2.37 -14.68
N ILE A 117 -5.90 -3.16 -14.83
CA ILE A 117 -6.59 -3.79 -13.69
C ILE A 117 -5.70 -4.85 -13.04
N GLU A 118 -5.03 -5.69 -13.83
CA GLU A 118 -4.08 -6.68 -13.32
C GLU A 118 -2.93 -6.01 -12.55
N LYS A 119 -2.37 -4.93 -13.10
CA LYS A 119 -1.33 -4.14 -12.44
C LYS A 119 -1.84 -3.50 -11.15
N THR A 120 -3.09 -3.03 -11.14
CA THR A 120 -3.74 -2.49 -9.93
C THR A 120 -3.88 -3.58 -8.87
N ALA A 121 -4.32 -4.79 -9.25
CA ALA A 121 -4.42 -5.93 -8.33
C ALA A 121 -3.05 -6.28 -7.71
N GLU A 122 -2.00 -6.30 -8.52
CA GLU A 122 -0.63 -6.57 -8.05
C GLU A 122 -0.12 -5.49 -7.09
N LEU A 123 -0.36 -4.21 -7.38
CA LEU A 123 0.01 -3.12 -6.48
C LEU A 123 -0.70 -3.23 -5.14
N VAL A 124 -1.99 -3.57 -5.15
CA VAL A 124 -2.77 -3.78 -3.94
C VAL A 124 -2.26 -4.98 -3.14
N ARG A 125 -1.85 -6.07 -3.82
CA ARG A 125 -1.21 -7.23 -3.19
C ARG A 125 0.08 -6.82 -2.47
N GLN A 126 0.92 -6.01 -3.13
CA GLN A 126 2.15 -5.48 -2.52
C GLN A 126 1.87 -4.60 -1.31
N ILE A 127 0.82 -3.77 -1.36
CA ILE A 127 0.38 -2.95 -0.22
C ILE A 127 -0.08 -3.85 0.94
N SER A 128 -0.79 -4.94 0.67
CA SER A 128 -1.23 -5.90 1.69
C SER A 128 -0.04 -6.52 2.43
N ILE A 129 0.96 -6.99 1.66
CA ILE A 129 2.19 -7.59 2.20
C ILE A 129 2.96 -6.56 3.03
N ALA A 130 3.20 -5.36 2.49
CA ALA A 130 3.89 -4.28 3.20
C ALA A 130 3.14 -3.86 4.47
N SER A 131 1.81 -3.82 4.43
CA SER A 131 0.99 -3.51 5.61
C SER A 131 1.11 -4.58 6.69
N SER A 132 1.19 -5.86 6.30
CA SER A 132 1.40 -6.97 7.23
C SER A 132 2.78 -6.90 7.88
N GLU A 133 3.83 -6.65 7.10
CA GLU A 133 5.20 -6.46 7.59
C GLU A 133 5.31 -5.25 8.52
N GLN A 134 4.69 -4.12 8.16
CA GLN A 134 4.63 -2.93 9.00
C GLN A 134 3.92 -3.21 10.33
N SER A 135 2.83 -3.99 10.32
CA SER A 135 2.14 -4.40 11.55
C SER A 135 3.06 -5.18 12.48
N SER A 136 3.80 -6.17 11.94
CA SER A 136 4.78 -6.92 12.71
C SER A 136 5.93 -6.04 13.23
N GLY A 137 6.41 -5.09 12.43
CA GLY A 137 7.42 -4.11 12.87
C GLY A 137 6.93 -3.23 14.02
N ILE A 138 5.68 -2.78 13.97
CA ILE A 138 5.06 -2.00 15.05
C ILE A 138 4.96 -2.82 16.34
N GLU A 139 4.63 -4.11 16.27
CA GLU A 139 4.61 -4.99 17.45
C GLU A 139 6.01 -5.12 18.09
N GLN A 140 7.06 -5.23 17.28
CA GLN A 140 8.43 -5.27 17.78
C GLN A 140 8.85 -3.94 18.43
N ILE A 141 8.50 -2.81 17.82
CA ILE A 141 8.74 -1.49 18.40
C ILE A 141 8.01 -1.36 19.74
N ASN A 142 6.76 -1.80 19.83
CA ASN A 142 5.99 -1.75 21.07
C ASN A 142 6.67 -2.54 22.19
N LYS A 143 7.14 -3.76 21.89
CA LYS A 143 7.92 -4.58 22.83
C LYS A 143 9.21 -3.88 23.29
N ALA A 144 9.94 -3.27 22.36
CA ALA A 144 11.16 -2.53 22.69
C ALA A 144 10.87 -1.32 23.59
N ILE A 145 9.77 -0.60 23.35
CA ILE A 145 9.33 0.51 24.21
C ILE A 145 9.00 0.03 25.62
N GLN A 146 8.30 -1.10 25.76
CA GLN A 146 8.00 -1.69 27.09
C GLN A 146 9.28 -2.10 27.84
N GLN A 147 10.25 -2.70 27.15
CA GLN A 147 11.56 -3.04 27.74
C GLN A 147 12.34 -1.78 28.14
N PHE A 148 12.28 -0.74 27.31
CA PHE A 148 12.93 0.53 27.59
C PHE A 148 12.31 1.22 28.82
N ASP A 149 10.99 1.19 28.95
CA ASP A 149 10.28 1.69 30.13
C ASP A 149 10.72 0.95 31.40
N GLN A 150 10.84 -0.37 31.34
CA GLN A 150 11.35 -1.17 32.46
C GLN A 150 12.79 -0.80 32.83
N ALA A 151 13.67 -0.60 31.85
CA ALA A 151 15.05 -0.16 32.08
C ALA A 151 15.12 1.26 32.68
N ILE A 152 14.23 2.18 32.26
CA ILE A 152 14.12 3.51 32.87
C ILE A 152 13.71 3.41 34.33
N GLN A 153 12.69 2.59 34.65
CA GLN A 153 12.25 2.39 36.04
C GLN A 153 13.36 1.78 36.90
N GLN A 154 14.10 0.82 36.37
CA GLN A 154 15.25 0.22 37.06
C GLN A 154 16.37 1.24 37.28
N ASN A 155 16.69 2.07 36.27
CA ASN A 155 17.69 3.12 36.41
C ASN A 155 17.29 4.17 37.45
N ALA A 156 16.00 4.53 37.52
CA ALA A 156 15.49 5.43 38.55
C ALA A 156 15.66 4.84 39.95
N ALA A 157 15.27 3.58 40.15
CA ALA A 157 15.43 2.88 41.43
C ALA A 157 16.92 2.76 41.85
N SER A 158 17.80 2.41 40.92
CA SER A 158 19.25 2.36 41.19
C SER A 158 19.83 3.74 41.49
N ALA A 159 19.33 4.81 40.88
CA ALA A 159 19.74 6.18 41.21
C ALA A 159 19.28 6.59 42.61
N GLU A 160 18.06 6.20 43.03
CA GLU A 160 17.57 6.40 44.39
C GLU A 160 18.43 5.63 45.42
N GLU A 161 18.73 4.35 45.15
CA GLU A 161 19.60 3.54 46.00
C GLU A 161 21.01 4.12 46.11
N LEU A 162 21.59 4.55 44.97
CA LEU A 162 22.91 5.19 44.95
C LEU A 162 22.91 6.50 45.75
N SER A 163 21.85 7.30 45.66
CA SER A 163 21.71 8.53 46.45
C SER A 163 21.62 8.23 47.95
N ALA A 164 20.92 7.16 48.34
CA ALA A 164 20.86 6.71 49.72
C ALA A 164 22.24 6.24 50.23
N SER A 165 22.94 5.40 49.46
CA SER A 165 24.30 4.95 49.80
C SER A 165 25.29 6.11 49.88
N ALA A 166 25.20 7.11 49.00
CA ALA A 166 26.03 8.32 49.07
C ALA A 166 25.78 9.11 50.37
N THR A 167 24.52 9.18 50.82
CA THR A 167 24.15 9.83 52.09
C THR A 167 24.70 9.07 53.29
N GLU A 168 24.62 7.74 53.28
CA GLU A 168 25.18 6.88 54.33
C GLU A 168 26.71 6.97 54.38
N LEU A 169 27.39 6.89 53.24
CA LEU A 169 28.84 7.09 53.15
C LEU A 169 29.27 8.47 53.66
N GLN A 170 28.50 9.53 53.36
CA GLN A 170 28.75 10.87 53.90
C GLN A 170 28.61 10.91 55.43
N ALA A 171 27.62 10.21 55.99
CA ALA A 171 27.46 10.09 57.44
C ALA A 171 28.65 9.34 58.07
N THR A 172 29.03 8.18 57.55
CA THR A 172 30.19 7.41 58.04
C THR A 172 31.50 8.20 57.93
N ALA A 173 31.72 8.93 56.83
CA ALA A 173 32.89 9.79 56.69
C ALA A 173 32.92 10.90 57.76
N THR A 174 31.76 11.44 58.13
CA THR A 174 31.63 12.46 59.19
C THR A 174 31.91 11.87 60.57
N GLU A 175 31.43 10.65 60.85
CA GLU A 175 31.74 9.92 62.08
C GLU A 175 33.23 9.62 62.23
N VAL A 176 33.86 9.08 61.17
CA VAL A 176 35.31 8.80 61.14
C VAL A 176 36.12 10.08 61.36
N LYS A 177 35.75 11.18 60.71
CA LYS A 177 36.38 12.49 60.93
C LYS A 177 36.29 12.92 62.39
N THR A 178 35.10 12.83 62.98
CA THR A 178 34.87 13.20 64.39
C THR A 178 35.70 12.34 65.35
N ALA A 179 35.84 11.05 65.07
CA ALA A 179 36.70 10.15 65.84
C ALA A 179 38.18 10.55 65.74
N ILE A 180 38.69 10.85 64.54
CA ILE A 180 40.06 11.32 64.34
C ILE A 180 40.29 12.66 65.08
N ASP A 181 39.36 13.60 64.97
CA ASP A 181 39.43 14.90 65.65
C ASP A 181 39.56 14.72 67.17
N PHE A 182 38.77 13.82 67.79
CA PHE A 182 38.89 13.47 69.22
C PHE A 182 40.29 12.96 69.59
N PHE A 183 40.87 12.04 68.80
CA PHE A 183 42.19 11.48 69.08
C PHE A 183 43.34 12.45 68.78
N SER A 184 43.15 13.42 67.88
CA SER A 184 44.17 14.40 67.49
C SER A 184 44.35 15.58 68.47
N LEU A 185 43.50 15.70 69.50
CA LEU A 185 43.51 16.82 70.46
C LEU A 185 44.59 16.76 71.56
N ASN A 186 45.44 15.73 71.61
CA ASN A 186 46.47 15.58 72.64
C ASN A 186 47.90 15.90 72.15
N GLN A 187 48.11 17.07 71.54
CA GLN A 187 49.46 17.63 71.37
C GLN A 187 49.74 18.86 72.24
N SER A 188 48.70 19.42 72.89
CA SER A 188 48.83 20.61 73.74
C SER A 188 48.94 20.31 75.25
N ASP A 189 48.53 19.13 75.72
CA ASP A 189 48.46 18.80 77.16
C ASP A 189 49.70 18.05 77.72
N ILE A 190 50.67 17.70 76.87
CA ILE A 190 51.88 16.97 77.32
C ILE A 190 52.94 17.92 77.93
N SER A 191 52.73 19.25 77.91
CA SER A 191 53.76 20.22 78.34
C SER A 191 53.65 20.78 79.78
N GLN A 192 52.72 20.32 80.64
CA GLN A 192 52.55 20.90 81.99
C GLN A 192 52.85 19.99 83.19
N SER A 193 53.42 18.80 83.01
CA SER A 193 53.92 17.99 84.13
C SER A 193 55.44 18.14 84.32
N GLN A 194 55.93 19.37 84.46
CA GLN A 194 57.32 19.60 84.89
C GLN A 194 57.47 19.34 86.39
N LEU A 195 58.22 18.27 86.67
CA LEU A 195 58.71 17.83 87.97
C LEU A 195 59.27 18.98 88.84
N GLY A 196 58.64 19.22 89.99
CA GLY A 196 59.29 19.90 91.11
C GLY A 196 60.20 18.93 91.88
N LEU A 197 61.52 19.01 91.64
CA LEU A 197 62.53 18.32 92.45
C LEU A 197 62.96 19.18 93.66
N PRO A 198 63.14 18.61 94.86
CA PRO A 198 63.57 19.36 96.05
C PRO A 198 65.09 19.57 96.08
N LYS A 199 65.52 20.78 96.47
CA LYS A 199 66.94 21.17 96.65
C LYS A 199 67.54 20.56 97.92
N ARG A 200 68.66 19.85 97.81
CA ARG A 200 69.52 19.45 98.95
C ARG A 200 70.86 20.20 98.89
N ARG A 201 71.16 20.92 99.97
CA ARG A 201 72.45 21.58 100.26
C ARG A 201 73.45 20.56 100.83
N THR A 202 74.73 20.69 100.46
CA THR A 202 75.92 20.66 101.35
C THR A 202 77.19 21.00 100.57
N ALA A 203 78.14 21.68 101.22
CA ALA A 203 79.35 22.27 100.65
C ALA A 203 80.63 21.44 100.94
N LEU A 204 81.54 21.40 99.93
CA LEU A 204 83.04 21.50 99.87
C LEU A 204 83.93 20.96 101.02
N PRO A 205 85.18 20.46 100.75
CA PRO A 205 86.24 21.20 100.03
C PRO A 205 87.28 20.40 99.18
N GLN A 206 88.17 21.17 98.48
CA GLN A 206 89.30 20.76 97.62
C GLN A 206 90.51 20.18 98.38
N PRO A 207 91.53 19.57 97.70
CA PRO A 207 92.73 20.34 97.25
C PRO A 207 93.32 19.90 95.87
N ALA A 208 93.95 20.82 95.11
CA ALA A 208 95.40 20.97 94.79
C ALA A 208 96.10 19.76 94.08
N ALA A 209 97.01 19.86 93.10
CA ALA A 209 97.69 20.91 92.34
C ALA A 209 98.44 20.28 91.12
N LYS A 210 98.68 21.11 90.06
CA LYS A 210 99.87 21.28 89.17
C LYS A 210 100.71 20.06 88.71
N THR A 211 101.40 20.00 87.56
CA THR A 211 101.63 20.75 86.29
C THR A 211 102.77 19.98 85.58
N LEU A 212 102.84 20.00 84.24
CA LEU A 212 104.04 20.10 83.35
C LEU A 212 103.54 19.76 81.94
N VAL A 213 103.53 20.64 80.94
CA VAL A 213 104.56 21.57 80.41
C VAL A 213 103.93 22.91 80.04
#